data_AF-A0A954G4V0-F1
#
_entry.id   AF-A0A954G4V0-F1
#
_cell.length_a   1.000
_cell.length_b   1.000
_cell.length_c   1.000
_cell.angle_alpha   90.00
_cell.angle_beta   90.00
_cell.angle_gamma   90.00
#
_symmetry.space_group_name_H-M   'P 1'
#
loop_
_entity.id
_entity.type
_entity.pdbx_description
1 polymer ?
#
loop_
_entity_poly.entity_id
_entity_poly.type
_entity_poly.pdbx_seq_one_letter_code
_entity_poly.pdbx_strand_id
1 'polypeptide(L)'
;EWDQAVKIGKELMPVVRRKYRTDHPLYIKITTAIALQADDDQAAAELARESFNASIRTLGPRHPQTLMLQFELAALDYRNNKRDVAAKSLRELVQIYEELERSTERRNTDDRELAQVLSVLGIVEAHSGHWKAAADAFDRERRLSKRFTDKVLPGLSQQEQLRFLTGYDAQQYHQAIGIMWQQRSDDLITQTSLEATLNRKALVQETLSSHERLLRQFQGAAKKVAESLFSIRRELASLTLKSDLTEQQKQNQFDILNRQEQTLIQQLGLAGTAADQSKWVTLQEVRNKLPADSVLVEFVRLTPYVFEKEGATSQKHRYAAWIIPPAGRGSVKTIDLGTASEIEATLRTGLQSIQKGAAQ
;
A
#
# COMPACT_ATOMS: atom_id res chain seq x y z
N GLU A 1 19.49 14.67 4.34
CA GLU A 1 20.44 13.91 3.50
C GLU A 1 20.03 13.86 2.03
N TRP A 2 18.74 13.62 1.70
CA TRP A 2 18.23 13.72 0.32
C TRP A 2 18.43 15.10 -0.32
N ASP A 3 18.24 16.20 0.42
CA ASP A 3 18.49 17.56 -0.07
C ASP A 3 19.97 17.79 -0.46
N GLN A 4 20.90 17.17 0.28
CA GLN A 4 22.33 17.22 -0.05
C GLN A 4 22.64 16.38 -1.30
N ALA A 5 22.04 15.19 -1.44
CA ALA A 5 22.22 14.35 -2.62
C ALA A 5 21.69 15.03 -3.90
N VAL A 6 20.58 15.76 -3.82
CA VAL A 6 20.04 16.51 -4.96
C VAL A 6 20.82 17.79 -5.20
N LYS A 7 21.28 18.50 -4.17
CA LYS A 7 22.19 19.62 -4.35
C LYS A 7 23.46 19.21 -5.10
N ILE A 8 24.09 18.11 -4.66
CA ILE A 8 25.25 17.51 -5.35
C ILE A 8 24.87 17.06 -6.76
N GLY A 9 23.68 16.47 -6.94
CA GLY A 9 23.17 16.08 -8.26
C GLY A 9 23.04 17.26 -9.23
N LYS A 10 22.46 18.38 -8.77
CA LYS A 10 22.34 19.63 -9.55
C LYS A 10 23.71 20.20 -9.91
N GLU A 11 24.67 20.17 -8.97
CA GLU A 11 26.06 20.60 -9.20
C GLU A 11 26.81 19.70 -10.19
N LEU A 12 26.54 18.39 -10.17
CA LEU A 12 27.17 17.42 -11.07
C LEU A 12 26.53 17.38 -12.46
N MET A 13 25.29 17.86 -12.62
CA MET A 13 24.52 17.75 -13.87
C MET A 13 25.25 18.32 -15.10
N PRO A 14 25.93 19.49 -15.05
CA PRO A 14 26.70 19.99 -16.19
C PRO A 14 27.83 19.05 -16.60
N VAL A 15 28.52 18.44 -15.64
CA VAL A 15 29.59 17.47 -15.90
C VAL A 15 29.01 16.19 -16.48
N VAL A 16 27.87 15.74 -15.95
CA VAL A 16 27.20 14.52 -16.37
C VAL A 16 26.65 14.65 -17.78
N ARG A 17 26.02 15.78 -18.13
CA ARG A 17 25.59 16.12 -19.50
C ARG A 17 26.75 16.16 -20.50
N ARG A 18 27.93 16.60 -20.06
CA ARG A 18 29.13 16.67 -20.92
C ARG A 18 29.81 15.32 -21.11
N LYS A 19 29.86 14.49 -20.07
CA LYS A 19 30.65 13.26 -20.03
C LYS A 19 29.87 12.01 -20.44
N TYR A 20 28.56 12.02 -20.23
CA TYR A 20 27.70 10.87 -20.42
C TYR A 20 26.57 11.19 -21.39
N ARG A 21 26.29 10.24 -22.29
CA ARG A 21 25.11 10.29 -23.14
C ARG A 21 23.85 10.09 -22.27
N THR A 22 22.70 10.55 -22.77
CA THR A 22 21.41 10.52 -22.06
C THR A 22 20.94 9.12 -21.64
N ASP A 23 21.47 8.08 -22.29
CA ASP A 23 21.28 6.65 -22.00
C ASP A 23 22.15 6.10 -20.88
N HIS A 24 23.15 6.84 -20.43
CA HIS A 24 24.07 6.35 -19.41
C HIS A 24 23.36 6.22 -18.05
N PRO A 25 23.56 5.11 -17.31
CA PRO A 25 22.88 4.88 -16.02
C PRO A 25 23.08 6.01 -14.99
N LEU A 26 24.26 6.63 -14.98
CA LEU A 26 24.54 7.77 -14.09
C LEU A 26 23.79 9.05 -14.51
N TYR A 27 23.57 9.25 -15.83
CA TYR A 27 22.78 10.36 -16.34
C TYR A 27 21.34 10.23 -15.83
N ILE A 28 20.71 9.09 -16.14
CA ILE A 28 19.34 8.73 -15.72
C ILE A 28 19.20 8.87 -14.19
N LYS A 29 20.16 8.35 -13.41
CA LYS A 29 20.09 8.41 -11.94
C LYS A 29 20.06 9.84 -11.41
N ILE A 30 20.91 10.72 -11.94
CA ILE A 30 21.03 12.09 -11.44
C ILE A 30 19.85 12.93 -11.94
N THR A 31 19.39 12.75 -13.17
CA THR A 31 18.21 13.47 -13.69
C THR A 31 16.94 13.10 -12.93
N THR A 32 16.73 11.82 -12.61
CA THR A 32 15.59 11.38 -11.78
C THR A 32 15.66 11.95 -10.37
N ALA A 33 16.82 11.91 -9.72
CA ALA A 33 16.97 12.48 -8.38
C ALA A 33 16.68 13.99 -8.35
N ILE A 34 17.11 14.72 -9.39
CA ILE A 34 16.79 16.15 -9.52
C ILE A 34 15.29 16.37 -9.76
N ALA A 35 14.67 15.58 -10.64
CA ALA A 35 13.24 15.70 -10.94
C ALA A 35 12.35 15.48 -9.71
N LEU A 36 12.71 14.55 -8.82
CA LEU A 36 11.95 14.27 -7.60
C LEU A 36 11.97 15.41 -6.57
N GLN A 37 12.92 16.34 -6.65
CA GLN A 37 13.12 17.45 -5.72
C GLN A 37 13.16 18.81 -6.45
N ALA A 38 12.60 18.87 -7.66
CA ALA A 38 12.38 20.14 -8.32
C ALA A 38 11.09 20.75 -7.77
N ASP A 39 11.11 22.04 -7.46
CA ASP A 39 9.90 22.80 -7.13
C ASP A 39 9.02 23.03 -8.37
N ASP A 40 9.59 22.82 -9.57
CA ASP A 40 8.91 22.91 -10.86
C ASP A 40 8.60 21.50 -11.37
N ASP A 41 7.36 21.07 -11.16
CA ASP A 41 6.87 19.77 -11.63
C ASP A 41 6.95 19.63 -13.16
N GLN A 42 6.88 20.72 -13.92
CA GLN A 42 6.96 20.67 -15.39
C GLN A 42 8.39 20.34 -15.83
N ALA A 43 9.38 21.05 -15.28
CA ALA A 43 10.79 20.77 -15.54
C ALA A 43 11.18 19.36 -15.09
N ALA A 44 10.65 18.89 -13.95
CA ALA A 44 10.81 17.53 -13.48
C ALA A 44 10.23 16.49 -14.45
N ALA A 45 9.02 16.72 -14.96
CA ALA A 45 8.37 15.82 -15.91
C ALA A 45 9.17 15.70 -17.23
N GLU A 46 9.76 16.79 -17.71
CA GLU A 46 10.61 16.77 -18.91
C GLU A 46 11.88 15.93 -18.71
N LEU A 47 12.57 16.13 -17.58
CA LEU A 47 13.76 15.34 -17.22
C LEU A 47 13.42 13.85 -17.00
N ALA A 48 12.30 13.56 -16.35
CA ALA A 48 11.82 12.20 -16.14
C ALA A 48 11.44 11.54 -17.48
N ARG A 49 10.80 12.27 -18.41
CA ARG A 49 10.48 11.78 -19.76
C ARG A 49 11.73 11.46 -20.57
N GLU A 50 12.75 12.31 -20.54
CA GLU A 50 14.03 12.05 -21.19
C GLU A 50 14.68 10.77 -20.65
N SER A 51 14.72 10.65 -19.33
CA SER A 51 15.28 9.51 -18.61
C SER A 51 14.53 8.20 -18.91
N PHE A 52 13.20 8.25 -18.93
CA PHE A 52 12.34 7.12 -19.28
C PHE A 52 12.57 6.66 -20.72
N ASN A 53 12.58 7.60 -21.68
CA ASN A 53 12.84 7.28 -23.09
C ASN A 53 14.23 6.68 -23.31
N ALA A 54 15.24 7.18 -22.59
CA ALA A 54 16.58 6.64 -22.64
C ALA A 54 16.66 5.23 -22.04
N SER A 55 16.00 5.00 -20.90
CA SER A 55 15.91 3.70 -20.25
C SER A 55 15.19 2.65 -21.11
N ILE A 56 14.10 3.02 -21.80
CA ILE A 56 13.42 2.13 -22.75
C ILE A 56 14.39 1.66 -23.85
N ARG A 57 15.19 2.57 -24.42
CA ARG A 57 16.10 2.23 -25.52
C ARG A 57 17.24 1.31 -25.09
N THR A 58 17.67 1.37 -23.83
CA THR A 58 18.89 0.71 -23.38
C THR A 58 18.65 -0.53 -22.55
N LEU A 59 17.63 -0.50 -21.69
CA LEU A 59 17.28 -1.58 -20.78
C LEU A 59 16.03 -2.34 -21.23
N GLY A 60 15.22 -1.72 -22.09
CA GLY A 60 13.95 -2.27 -22.56
C GLY A 60 12.76 -1.90 -21.67
N PRO A 61 11.52 -2.03 -22.18
CA PRO A 61 10.31 -1.52 -21.52
C PRO A 61 9.92 -2.26 -20.24
N ARG A 62 10.44 -3.47 -20.01
CA ARG A 62 10.12 -4.31 -18.84
C ARG A 62 11.18 -4.29 -17.74
N HIS A 63 12.26 -3.53 -17.94
CA HIS A 63 13.33 -3.46 -16.94
C HIS A 63 12.85 -2.70 -15.69
N PRO A 64 13.19 -3.11 -14.45
CA PRO A 64 12.67 -2.48 -13.23
C PRO A 64 12.91 -0.98 -13.16
N GLN A 65 14.11 -0.53 -13.56
CA GLN A 65 14.41 0.91 -13.66
C GLN A 65 13.48 1.65 -14.64
N THR A 66 13.09 1.02 -15.74
CA THR A 66 12.18 1.64 -16.74
C THR A 66 10.77 1.77 -16.20
N LEU A 67 10.26 0.74 -15.50
CA LEU A 67 8.93 0.75 -14.87
C LEU A 67 8.84 1.80 -13.77
N MET A 68 9.87 1.89 -12.91
CA MET A 68 9.98 2.95 -11.91
C MET A 68 9.94 4.34 -12.56
N LEU A 69 10.72 4.58 -13.62
CA LEU A 69 10.74 5.87 -14.31
C LEU A 69 9.38 6.23 -14.92
N GLN A 70 8.65 5.24 -15.44
CA GLN A 70 7.30 5.45 -15.96
C GLN A 70 6.32 5.83 -14.84
N PHE A 71 6.43 5.18 -13.68
CA PHE A 71 5.60 5.45 -12.52
C PHE A 71 5.84 6.88 -12.01
N GLU A 72 7.10 7.26 -11.83
CA GLU A 72 7.48 8.61 -11.39
C GLU A 72 7.01 9.69 -12.37
N LEU A 73 7.15 9.42 -13.66
CA LEU A 73 6.69 10.31 -14.72
C LEU A 73 5.16 10.45 -14.71
N ALA A 74 4.41 9.37 -14.45
CA ALA A 74 2.97 9.46 -14.31
C ALA A 74 2.56 10.26 -13.06
N ALA A 75 3.28 10.12 -11.94
CA ALA A 75 3.04 10.93 -10.74
C ALA A 75 3.33 12.43 -10.99
N LEU A 76 4.39 12.74 -11.74
CA LEU A 76 4.70 14.11 -12.18
C LEU A 76 3.66 14.67 -13.17
N ASP A 77 3.21 13.86 -14.14
CA ASP A 77 2.15 14.25 -15.06
C ASP A 77 0.85 14.55 -14.28
N TYR A 78 0.54 13.78 -13.24
CA TYR A 78 -0.61 14.04 -12.36
C TYR A 78 -0.48 15.37 -11.62
N ARG A 79 0.68 15.66 -11.00
CA ARG A 79 0.94 16.94 -10.33
C ARG A 79 0.88 18.14 -11.27
N ASN A 80 1.29 17.96 -12.53
CA ASN A 80 1.14 18.94 -13.61
C ASN A 80 -0.29 19.03 -14.18
N ASN A 81 -1.30 18.46 -13.50
CA ASN A 81 -2.70 18.43 -13.91
C ASN A 81 -2.95 17.73 -15.27
N LYS A 82 -2.01 16.91 -15.75
CA LYS A 82 -2.15 16.07 -16.97
C LYS A 82 -2.75 14.72 -16.60
N ARG A 83 -3.92 14.75 -15.96
CA ARG A 83 -4.59 13.58 -15.36
C ARG A 83 -4.82 12.43 -16.35
N ASP A 84 -5.25 12.73 -17.58
CA ASP A 84 -5.49 11.71 -18.60
C ASP A 84 -4.20 10.99 -19.04
N VAL A 85 -3.09 11.73 -19.14
CA VAL A 85 -1.77 11.18 -19.49
C VAL A 85 -1.27 10.28 -18.36
N ALA A 86 -1.39 10.75 -17.11
CA ALA A 86 -1.02 9.99 -15.92
C ALA A 86 -1.84 8.69 -15.82
N ALA A 87 -3.17 8.78 -15.92
CA ALA A 87 -4.06 7.63 -15.85
C ALA A 87 -3.73 6.59 -16.94
N LYS A 88 -3.51 7.04 -18.18
CA LYS A 88 -3.11 6.14 -19.28
C LYS A 88 -1.79 5.42 -18.96
N SER A 89 -0.76 6.16 -18.54
CA SER A 89 0.55 5.59 -18.20
C SER A 89 0.47 4.60 -17.04
N LEU A 90 -0.35 4.89 -16.02
CA LEU A 90 -0.55 3.99 -14.87
C LEU A 90 -1.31 2.71 -15.27
N ARG A 91 -2.33 2.80 -16.13
CA ARG A 91 -3.03 1.61 -16.65
C ARG A 91 -2.10 0.72 -17.49
N GLU A 92 -1.22 1.31 -18.29
CA GLU A 92 -0.18 0.58 -19.02
C GLU A 92 0.79 -0.15 -18.06
N LEU A 93 1.21 0.52 -16.98
CA LEU A 93 2.04 -0.12 -15.94
C LEU A 93 1.33 -1.29 -15.27
N VAL A 94 0.04 -1.13 -14.90
CA VAL A 94 -0.76 -2.22 -14.32
C VAL A 94 -0.75 -3.45 -15.25
N GLN A 95 -0.98 -3.24 -16.55
CA GLN A 95 -0.95 -4.33 -17.53
C GLN A 95 0.42 -5.01 -17.60
N ILE A 96 1.52 -4.25 -17.63
CA ILE A 96 2.88 -4.81 -17.65
C ILE A 96 3.14 -5.65 -16.39
N TYR A 97 2.79 -5.14 -15.21
CA TYR A 97 2.96 -5.87 -13.96
C TYR A 97 2.14 -7.16 -13.92
N GLU A 98 0.90 -7.14 -14.39
CA GLU A 98 0.08 -8.36 -14.48
C GLU A 98 0.65 -9.38 -15.48
N GLU A 99 1.20 -8.93 -16.60
CA GLU A 99 1.89 -9.82 -17.56
C GLU A 99 3.15 -10.46 -16.95
N LEU A 100 3.92 -9.68 -16.17
CA LEU A 100 5.10 -10.17 -15.46
C LEU A 100 4.74 -11.16 -14.35
N GLU A 101 3.60 -10.99 -13.66
CA GLU A 101 3.11 -11.95 -12.66
C GLU A 101 2.72 -13.28 -13.33
N ARG A 102 2.09 -13.22 -14.52
CA ARG A 102 1.69 -14.40 -15.28
C ARG A 102 2.88 -15.15 -15.90
N SER A 103 3.99 -14.48 -16.19
CA SER A 103 5.19 -15.14 -16.72
C SER A 103 5.98 -15.83 -15.60
N THR A 104 6.55 -17.00 -15.87
CA THR A 104 7.38 -17.75 -14.89
C THR A 104 8.62 -17.00 -14.44
N GLU A 105 8.97 -15.89 -15.10
CA GLU A 105 10.10 -15.02 -14.77
C GLU A 105 9.94 -14.34 -13.40
N ARG A 106 8.70 -14.25 -12.89
CA ARG A 106 8.37 -13.44 -11.71
C ARG A 106 7.21 -13.99 -10.88
N ARG A 107 7.03 -15.32 -10.82
CA ARG A 107 5.94 -16.01 -10.11
C ARG A 107 5.89 -15.84 -8.57
N ASN A 108 6.77 -15.02 -8.01
CA ASN A 108 6.83 -14.60 -6.60
C ASN A 108 7.03 -13.08 -6.50
N THR A 109 6.40 -12.34 -7.42
CA THR A 109 6.60 -10.89 -7.54
C THR A 109 6.12 -10.17 -6.31
N ASP A 110 6.82 -9.09 -6.04
CA ASP A 110 6.55 -8.18 -4.96
C ASP A 110 5.29 -7.38 -5.28
N ASP A 111 4.15 -7.84 -4.77
CA ASP A 111 2.81 -7.22 -4.84
C ASP A 111 2.78 -5.71 -4.52
N ARG A 112 3.86 -5.19 -3.92
CA ARG A 112 4.03 -3.81 -3.48
C ARG A 112 4.17 -2.81 -4.63
N GLU A 113 4.94 -3.12 -5.68
CA GLU A 113 5.12 -2.18 -6.81
C GLU A 113 3.78 -1.97 -7.53
N LEU A 114 3.08 -3.07 -7.83
CA LEU A 114 1.73 -3.01 -8.41
C LEU A 114 0.73 -2.32 -7.46
N ALA A 115 0.78 -2.60 -6.15
CA ALA A 115 -0.05 -1.89 -5.17
C ALA A 115 0.20 -0.38 -5.17
N GLN A 116 1.46 0.05 -5.31
CA GLN A 116 1.80 1.48 -5.40
C GLN A 116 1.26 2.12 -6.67
N VAL A 117 1.40 1.45 -7.83
CA VAL A 117 0.81 1.90 -9.10
C VAL A 117 -0.71 2.02 -8.99
N LEU A 118 -1.37 1.01 -8.43
CA LEU A 118 -2.82 0.97 -8.24
C LEU A 118 -3.31 2.05 -7.26
N SER A 119 -2.54 2.33 -6.19
CA SER A 119 -2.85 3.42 -5.27
C SER A 119 -2.89 4.77 -6.00
N VAL A 120 -1.85 5.08 -6.77
CA VAL A 120 -1.80 6.34 -7.54
C VAL A 120 -2.88 6.35 -8.62
N LEU A 121 -3.13 5.23 -9.30
CA LEU A 121 -4.23 5.13 -10.27
C LEU A 121 -5.58 5.43 -9.60
N GLY A 122 -5.84 4.85 -8.43
CA GLY A 122 -7.05 5.12 -7.66
C GLY A 122 -7.24 6.60 -7.34
N ILE A 123 -6.17 7.30 -6.95
CA ILE A 123 -6.17 8.74 -6.70
C ILE A 123 -6.49 9.53 -7.98
N VAL A 124 -5.80 9.22 -9.09
CA VAL A 124 -5.95 9.92 -10.37
C VAL A 124 -7.36 9.75 -10.94
N GLU A 125 -7.89 8.52 -10.90
CA GLU A 125 -9.24 8.20 -11.38
C GLU A 125 -10.31 8.89 -10.53
N ALA A 126 -10.15 8.89 -9.20
CA ALA A 126 -11.07 9.57 -8.29
C ALA A 126 -11.06 11.09 -8.53
N HIS A 127 -9.88 11.70 -8.70
CA HIS A 127 -9.77 13.12 -9.04
C HIS A 127 -10.37 13.43 -10.42
N SER A 128 -10.34 12.48 -11.34
CA SER A 128 -10.96 12.61 -12.66
C SER A 128 -12.47 12.32 -12.66
N GLY A 129 -13.05 11.96 -11.51
CA GLY A 129 -14.46 11.62 -11.36
C GLY A 129 -14.83 10.19 -11.80
N HIS A 130 -13.85 9.36 -12.17
CA HIS A 130 -14.04 7.95 -12.53
C HIS A 130 -14.10 7.06 -11.28
N TRP A 131 -15.06 7.33 -10.41
CA TRP A 131 -15.14 6.73 -9.08
C TRP A 131 -15.19 5.20 -9.04
N LYS A 132 -15.81 4.56 -10.04
CA LYS A 132 -15.83 3.09 -10.14
C LYS A 132 -14.46 2.51 -10.48
N ALA A 133 -13.72 3.16 -11.40
CA ALA A 133 -12.35 2.76 -11.73
C ALA A 133 -11.41 3.01 -10.54
N ALA A 134 -11.63 4.11 -9.80
CA ALA A 134 -10.90 4.37 -8.57
C ALA A 134 -11.14 3.28 -7.51
N ALA A 135 -12.39 2.88 -7.31
CA ALA A 135 -12.75 1.82 -6.37
C ALA A 135 -12.15 0.46 -6.77
N ASP A 136 -12.14 0.11 -8.06
CA ASP A 136 -11.44 -1.10 -8.53
C ASP A 136 -9.93 -1.06 -8.24
N ALA A 137 -9.29 0.07 -8.55
CA ALA A 137 -7.86 0.24 -8.30
C ALA A 137 -7.54 0.13 -6.80
N PHE A 138 -8.32 0.79 -5.93
CA PHE A 138 -8.16 0.68 -4.48
C PHE A 138 -8.48 -0.72 -3.96
N ASP A 139 -9.52 -1.40 -4.43
CA ASP A 139 -9.84 -2.78 -4.01
C ASP A 139 -8.66 -3.72 -4.30
N ARG A 140 -8.12 -3.65 -5.51
CA ARG A 140 -6.97 -4.45 -5.93
C ARG A 140 -5.72 -4.10 -5.14
N GLU A 141 -5.44 -2.82 -4.91
CA GLU A 141 -4.35 -2.37 -4.04
C GLU A 141 -4.48 -2.94 -2.63
N ARG A 142 -5.66 -2.85 -2.01
CA ARG A 142 -5.90 -3.36 -0.65
C ARG A 142 -5.75 -4.87 -0.56
N ARG A 143 -6.16 -5.61 -1.59
CA ARG A 143 -5.93 -7.07 -1.67
C ARG A 143 -4.43 -7.38 -1.69
N LEU A 144 -3.67 -6.72 -2.57
CA LEU A 144 -2.21 -6.89 -2.67
C LEU A 144 -1.50 -6.53 -1.37
N SER A 145 -1.84 -5.39 -0.76
CA SER A 145 -1.30 -4.97 0.53
C SER A 145 -1.62 -5.99 1.63
N LYS A 146 -2.82 -6.58 1.64
CA LYS A 146 -3.18 -7.65 2.59
C LYS A 146 -2.31 -8.89 2.38
N ARG A 147 -2.16 -9.39 1.14
CA ARG A 147 -1.31 -10.57 0.87
C ARG A 147 0.11 -10.38 1.42
N PHE A 148 0.70 -9.21 1.13
CA PHE A 148 2.03 -8.87 1.62
C PHE A 148 2.07 -8.79 3.16
N THR A 149 1.07 -8.14 3.77
CA THR A 149 1.02 -8.00 5.23
C THR A 149 0.84 -9.35 5.93
N ASP A 150 -0.07 -10.20 5.46
CA ASP A 150 -0.29 -11.55 6.00
C ASP A 150 0.99 -12.40 5.93
N LYS A 151 1.78 -12.21 4.87
CA LYS A 151 3.07 -12.88 4.71
C LYS A 151 4.09 -12.42 5.75
N VAL A 152 4.32 -11.11 5.90
CA VAL A 152 5.42 -10.61 6.74
C VAL A 152 5.07 -10.59 8.23
N LEU A 153 3.85 -10.19 8.57
CA LEU A 153 3.44 -9.79 9.92
C LEU A 153 3.57 -10.92 10.97
N PRO A 154 3.27 -12.21 10.69
CA PRO A 154 3.49 -13.30 11.65
C PRO A 154 4.96 -13.53 12.01
N GLY A 155 5.90 -13.16 11.13
CA GLY A 155 7.34 -13.28 11.38
C GLY A 155 7.94 -12.15 12.21
N LEU A 156 7.17 -11.09 12.47
CA LEU A 156 7.62 -9.92 13.21
C LEU A 156 7.29 -10.04 14.70
N SER A 157 8.13 -9.47 15.57
CA SER A 157 7.78 -9.26 16.98
C SER A 157 6.63 -8.26 17.12
N GLN A 158 5.92 -8.24 18.25
CA GLN A 158 4.77 -7.34 18.45
C GLN A 158 5.11 -5.86 18.23
N GLN A 159 6.30 -5.41 18.65
CA GLN A 159 6.76 -4.04 18.43
C GLN A 159 6.99 -3.74 16.94
N GLU A 160 7.60 -4.68 16.22
CA GLU A 160 7.83 -4.58 14.76
C GLU A 160 6.52 -4.65 13.98
N GLN A 161 5.55 -5.48 14.41
CA GLN A 161 4.21 -5.53 13.83
C GLN A 161 3.52 -4.17 13.91
N LEU A 162 3.52 -3.53 15.09
CA LEU A 162 2.93 -2.21 15.27
C LEU A 162 3.62 -1.16 14.40
N ARG A 163 4.96 -1.17 14.34
CA ARG A 163 5.72 -0.25 13.48
C ARG A 163 5.41 -0.47 12.00
N PHE A 164 5.29 -1.72 11.57
CA PHE A 164 4.94 -2.06 10.18
C PHE A 164 3.52 -1.61 9.84
N LEU A 165 2.54 -1.93 10.67
CA LEU A 165 1.14 -1.56 10.46
C LEU A 165 0.95 -0.03 10.44
N THR A 166 1.69 0.71 11.26
CA THR A 166 1.61 2.17 11.31
C THR A 166 2.37 2.85 10.18
N GLY A 167 3.53 2.32 9.79
CA GLY A 167 4.39 2.93 8.77
C GLY A 167 4.05 2.55 7.33
N TYR A 168 3.46 1.38 7.10
CA TYR A 168 3.12 0.88 5.76
C TYR A 168 1.61 0.81 5.54
N ASP A 169 0.92 -0.10 6.24
CA ASP A 169 -0.49 -0.40 5.99
C ASP A 169 -1.42 0.78 6.26
N ALA A 170 -1.22 1.50 7.37
CA ALA A 170 -2.12 2.57 7.80
C ALA A 170 -2.19 3.72 6.79
N GLN A 171 -1.07 4.11 6.18
CA GLN A 171 -1.04 5.23 5.23
C GLN A 171 -1.88 4.92 4.00
N GLN A 172 -1.62 3.78 3.35
CA GLN A 172 -2.35 3.33 2.16
C GLN A 172 -3.83 3.11 2.47
N TYR A 173 -4.14 2.46 3.60
CA TYR A 173 -5.50 2.26 4.05
C TYR A 173 -6.26 3.57 4.26
N HIS A 174 -5.68 4.52 5.00
CA HIS A 174 -6.37 5.77 5.32
C HIS A 174 -6.62 6.61 4.06
N GLN A 175 -5.71 6.58 3.10
CA GLN A 175 -5.88 7.26 1.82
C GLN A 175 -6.99 6.62 0.98
N ALA A 176 -6.94 5.31 0.77
CA ALA A 176 -7.93 4.58 -0.05
C ALA A 176 -9.35 4.74 0.50
N ILE A 177 -9.56 4.42 1.78
CA ILE A 177 -10.88 4.53 2.43
C ILE A 177 -11.32 5.99 2.54
N GLY A 178 -10.37 6.90 2.82
CA GLY A 178 -10.64 8.32 2.95
C GLY A 178 -11.08 9.01 1.66
N ILE A 179 -10.52 8.60 0.53
CA ILE A 179 -10.93 9.07 -0.79
C ILE A 179 -12.30 8.49 -1.16
N MET A 180 -12.48 7.17 -0.99
CA MET A 180 -13.76 6.50 -1.29
C MET A 180 -14.91 7.01 -0.41
N TRP A 181 -14.63 7.54 0.78
CA TRP A 181 -15.62 8.16 1.66
C TRP A 181 -16.41 9.32 1.02
N GLN A 182 -15.85 9.99 0.02
CA GLN A 182 -16.58 11.02 -0.74
C GLN A 182 -17.82 10.44 -1.42
N GLN A 183 -17.76 9.17 -1.84
CA GLN A 183 -18.84 8.44 -2.50
C GLN A 183 -19.54 7.43 -1.57
N ARG A 184 -19.61 7.72 -0.26
CA ARG A 184 -20.25 6.86 0.75
C ARG A 184 -21.75 6.59 0.57
N SER A 185 -22.37 7.22 -0.42
CA SER A 185 -23.77 6.97 -0.82
C SER A 185 -23.88 6.03 -2.02
N ASP A 186 -22.77 5.71 -2.69
CA ASP A 186 -22.71 4.72 -3.77
C ASP A 186 -22.51 3.33 -3.15
N ASP A 187 -23.40 2.40 -3.48
CA ASP A 187 -23.42 1.06 -2.89
C ASP A 187 -22.16 0.25 -3.20
N LEU A 188 -21.64 0.34 -4.43
CA LEU A 188 -20.45 -0.40 -4.85
C LEU A 188 -19.23 0.10 -4.08
N ILE A 189 -19.04 1.42 -4.04
CA ILE A 189 -17.87 2.04 -3.38
C ILE A 189 -17.94 1.84 -1.86
N THR A 190 -19.14 1.90 -1.30
CA THR A 190 -19.38 1.59 0.12
C THR A 190 -19.03 0.15 0.42
N GLN A 191 -19.45 -0.80 -0.42
CA GLN A 191 -19.09 -2.21 -0.27
C GLN A 191 -17.58 -2.41 -0.33
N THR A 192 -16.91 -1.86 -1.34
CA THR A 192 -15.44 -1.96 -1.48
C THR A 192 -14.72 -1.41 -0.23
N SER A 193 -15.11 -0.23 0.23
CA SER A 193 -14.53 0.40 1.43
C SER A 193 -14.74 -0.44 2.69
N LEU A 194 -15.92 -1.03 2.82
CA LEU A 194 -16.28 -1.86 3.96
C LEU A 194 -15.55 -3.21 3.95
N GLU A 195 -15.42 -3.86 2.80
CA GLU A 195 -14.63 -5.09 2.68
C GLU A 195 -13.16 -4.86 3.06
N ALA A 196 -12.56 -3.77 2.58
CA ALA A 196 -11.20 -3.40 2.96
C ALA A 196 -11.07 -3.11 4.46
N THR A 197 -12.08 -2.49 5.08
CA THR A 197 -12.16 -2.26 6.53
C THR A 197 -12.19 -3.58 7.32
N LEU A 198 -13.10 -4.48 6.96
CA LEU A 198 -13.29 -5.77 7.63
C LEU A 198 -12.03 -6.63 7.56
N ASN A 199 -11.41 -6.71 6.38
CA ASN A 199 -10.19 -7.49 6.18
C ASN A 199 -8.99 -6.92 6.95
N ARG A 200 -8.87 -5.59 7.04
CA ARG A 200 -7.82 -4.96 7.86
C ARG A 200 -8.02 -5.23 9.36
N LYS A 201 -9.25 -5.17 9.86
CA LYS A 201 -9.53 -5.46 11.28
C LYS A 201 -9.24 -6.91 11.63
N ALA A 202 -9.64 -7.85 10.77
CA ALA A 202 -9.35 -9.28 10.96
C ALA A 202 -7.85 -9.53 11.06
N LEU A 203 -7.07 -8.95 10.14
CA LEU A 203 -5.60 -9.02 10.11
C LEU A 203 -4.96 -8.56 11.43
N VAL A 204 -5.36 -7.39 11.94
CA VAL A 204 -4.79 -6.87 13.21
C VAL A 204 -5.10 -7.80 14.39
N GLN A 205 -6.32 -8.33 14.46
CA GLN A 205 -6.74 -9.22 15.56
C GLN A 205 -6.07 -10.59 15.51
N GLU A 206 -5.97 -11.20 14.32
CA GLU A 206 -5.37 -12.52 14.15
C GLU A 206 -3.86 -12.52 14.46
N THR A 207 -3.17 -11.45 14.07
CA THR A 207 -1.69 -11.46 14.03
C THR A 207 -1.01 -11.04 15.32
N LEU A 208 -1.69 -10.27 16.18
CA LEU A 208 -1.16 -9.88 17.51
C LEU A 208 -0.95 -11.07 18.46
N SER A 209 -1.35 -12.28 18.05
CA SER A 209 -1.29 -13.50 18.86
C SER A 209 -0.48 -14.65 18.22
N SER A 210 0.11 -14.44 17.03
CA SER A 210 0.59 -15.53 16.16
C SER A 210 2.09 -15.84 16.29
N HIS A 211 2.97 -14.85 16.46
CA HIS A 211 4.44 -15.05 16.42
C HIS A 211 4.97 -16.11 17.39
N GLU A 212 4.73 -15.91 18.69
CA GLU A 212 5.16 -16.82 19.75
C GLU A 212 4.46 -18.18 19.67
N ARG A 213 3.22 -18.21 19.17
CA ARG A 213 2.48 -19.46 19.00
C ARG A 213 3.09 -20.29 17.86
N LEU A 214 3.42 -19.66 16.74
CA LEU A 214 4.06 -20.31 15.59
C LEU A 214 5.45 -20.84 15.96
N LEU A 215 6.29 -20.06 16.64
CA LEU A 215 7.61 -20.55 17.06
C LEU A 215 7.52 -21.76 18.00
N ARG A 216 6.53 -21.78 18.89
CA ARG A 216 6.31 -22.91 19.80
C ARG A 216 5.88 -24.20 19.11
N GLN A 217 5.39 -24.15 17.87
CA GLN A 217 5.02 -25.34 17.10
C GLN A 217 6.26 -26.10 16.59
N PHE A 218 7.41 -25.44 16.49
CA PHE A 218 8.64 -26.04 15.97
C PHE A 218 9.62 -26.41 17.09
N GLN A 219 10.27 -27.57 16.95
CA GLN A 219 11.30 -28.05 17.88
C GLN A 219 12.59 -28.44 17.14
N GLY A 220 13.71 -28.46 17.87
CA GLY A 220 15.01 -28.91 17.34
C GLY A 220 15.45 -28.14 16.08
N ALA A 221 15.80 -28.88 15.03
CA ALA A 221 16.25 -28.29 13.76
C ALA A 221 15.16 -27.45 13.07
N ALA A 222 13.89 -27.85 13.15
CA ALA A 222 12.78 -27.11 12.55
C ALA A 222 12.60 -25.73 13.17
N LYS A 223 12.88 -25.59 14.48
CA LYS A 223 12.84 -24.28 15.15
C LYS A 223 13.85 -23.30 14.56
N LYS A 224 15.07 -23.77 14.27
CA LYS A 224 16.11 -22.93 13.63
C LYS A 224 15.73 -22.50 12.21
N VAL A 225 15.08 -23.39 11.45
CA VAL A 225 14.57 -23.06 10.11
C VAL A 225 13.45 -22.01 10.19
N ALA A 226 12.54 -22.12 11.17
CA ALA A 226 11.50 -21.12 11.42
C ALA A 226 12.07 -19.76 11.86
N GLU A 227 13.10 -19.74 12.72
CA GLU A 227 13.81 -18.52 13.11
C GLU A 227 14.46 -17.83 11.91
N SER A 228 15.08 -18.58 11.00
CA SER A 228 15.62 -18.05 9.73
C SER A 228 14.51 -17.46 8.84
N LEU A 229 13.37 -18.16 8.73
CA LEU A 229 12.22 -17.66 7.95
C LEU A 229 11.71 -16.33 8.51
N PHE A 230 11.67 -16.20 9.83
CA PHE A 230 11.23 -14.97 10.49
C PHE A 230 12.23 -13.83 10.31
N SER A 231 13.54 -14.13 10.30
CA SER A 231 14.56 -13.14 9.94
C SER A 231 14.35 -12.60 8.53
N ILE A 232 14.12 -13.48 7.55
CA ILE A 232 13.84 -13.06 6.17
C ILE A 232 12.59 -12.17 6.10
N ARG A 233 11.52 -12.53 6.80
CA ARG A 233 10.28 -11.71 6.83
C ARG A 233 10.49 -10.34 7.47
N ARG A 234 11.34 -10.23 8.50
CA ARG A 234 11.76 -8.94 9.06
C ARG A 234 12.55 -8.10 8.06
N GLU A 235 13.45 -8.72 7.30
CA GLU A 235 14.20 -8.02 6.23
C GLU A 235 13.28 -7.54 5.11
N LEU A 236 12.32 -8.37 4.68
CA LEU A 236 11.28 -7.95 3.71
C LEU A 236 10.45 -6.75 4.22
N ALA A 237 10.05 -6.78 5.50
CA ALA A 237 9.32 -5.69 6.12
C ALA A 237 10.17 -4.41 6.24
N SER A 238 11.44 -4.52 6.61
CA SER A 238 12.34 -3.37 6.79
C SER A 238 12.62 -2.65 5.46
N LEU A 239 12.84 -3.41 4.38
CA LEU A 239 13.01 -2.87 3.02
C LEU A 239 11.80 -2.06 2.54
N THR A 240 10.64 -2.30 3.13
CA THR A 240 9.38 -1.59 2.80
C THR A 240 9.23 -0.28 3.56
N LEU A 241 9.68 -0.22 4.81
CA LEU A 241 9.46 0.96 5.67
C LEU A 241 10.44 2.11 5.36
N LYS A 242 11.72 1.80 5.12
CA LYS A 242 12.74 2.78 4.71
C LYS A 242 13.99 2.04 4.26
N SER A 243 14.54 2.39 3.10
CA SER A 243 15.84 1.89 2.66
C SER A 243 16.58 2.94 1.84
N ASP A 244 17.90 2.98 1.97
CA ASP A 244 18.78 3.87 1.17
C ASP A 244 19.17 3.25 -0.18
N LEU A 245 18.58 2.10 -0.53
CA LEU A 245 18.84 1.36 -1.76
C LEU A 245 18.10 1.96 -2.95
N THR A 246 18.67 1.79 -4.15
CA THR A 246 17.95 2.09 -5.41
C THR A 246 16.85 1.06 -5.64
N GLU A 247 15.83 1.38 -6.45
CA GLU A 247 14.75 0.42 -6.75
C GLU A 247 15.28 -0.87 -7.38
N GLN A 248 16.30 -0.79 -8.26
CA GLN A 248 16.93 -2.01 -8.78
C GLN A 248 17.57 -2.86 -7.68
N GLN A 249 18.24 -2.23 -6.70
CA GLN A 249 18.86 -2.93 -5.58
C GLN A 249 17.81 -3.52 -4.64
N LYS A 250 16.75 -2.76 -4.34
CA LYS A 250 15.60 -3.24 -3.57
C LYS A 250 15.01 -4.46 -4.25
N GLN A 251 14.64 -4.35 -5.53
CA GLN A 251 14.03 -5.45 -6.29
C GLN A 251 14.94 -6.70 -6.27
N ASN A 252 16.24 -6.54 -6.51
CA ASN A 252 17.19 -7.65 -6.46
C ASN A 252 17.22 -8.30 -5.07
N GLN A 253 17.19 -7.52 -3.98
CA GLN A 253 17.15 -8.04 -2.62
C GLN A 253 15.82 -8.76 -2.33
N PHE A 254 14.69 -8.20 -2.75
CA PHE A 254 13.39 -8.87 -2.66
C PHE A 254 13.39 -10.21 -3.40
N ASP A 255 13.94 -10.27 -4.60
CA ASP A 255 14.03 -11.52 -5.39
C ASP A 255 14.91 -12.57 -4.71
N ILE A 256 15.97 -12.15 -4.02
CA ILE A 256 16.83 -13.05 -3.22
C ILE A 256 16.07 -13.56 -1.99
N LEU A 257 15.51 -12.65 -1.19
CA LEU A 257 14.80 -12.95 0.04
C LEU A 257 13.56 -13.82 -0.22
N ASN A 258 12.79 -13.55 -1.27
CA ASN A 258 11.63 -14.35 -1.65
C ASN A 258 12.02 -15.78 -2.06
N ARG A 259 13.13 -15.98 -2.78
CA ARG A 259 13.62 -17.32 -3.13
C ARG A 259 14.07 -18.10 -1.88
N GLN A 260 14.78 -17.43 -0.98
CA GLN A 260 15.20 -18.02 0.30
C GLN A 260 13.97 -18.36 1.17
N GLU A 261 12.99 -17.47 1.25
CA GLU A 261 11.73 -17.69 1.97
C GLU A 261 11.02 -18.96 1.46
N GLN A 262 10.86 -19.09 0.14
CA GLN A 262 10.23 -20.26 -0.46
C GLN A 262 10.97 -21.56 -0.13
N THR A 263 12.30 -21.51 -0.11
CA THR A 263 13.14 -22.66 0.26
C THR A 263 12.89 -23.07 1.72
N LEU A 264 12.80 -22.12 2.64
CA LEU A 264 12.53 -22.39 4.05
C LEU A 264 11.08 -22.86 4.29
N ILE A 265 10.10 -22.31 3.58
CA ILE A 265 8.70 -22.76 3.62
C ILE A 265 8.58 -24.23 3.19
N GLN A 266 9.31 -24.62 2.13
CA GLN A 266 9.37 -26.01 1.68
C GLN A 266 10.03 -26.92 2.73
N GLN A 267 11.13 -26.49 3.35
CA GLN A 267 11.81 -27.24 4.41
C GLN A 267 10.93 -27.45 5.66
N LEU A 268 10.06 -26.48 5.99
CA LEU A 268 9.13 -26.57 7.11
C LEU A 268 7.85 -27.34 6.79
N GLY A 269 7.63 -27.78 5.54
CA GLY A 269 6.39 -28.43 5.12
C GLY A 269 5.17 -27.48 5.13
N LEU A 270 5.39 -26.16 5.11
CA LEU A 270 4.34 -25.14 5.19
C LEU A 270 3.79 -24.71 3.82
N ALA A 271 4.17 -25.41 2.75
CA ALA A 271 3.80 -25.05 1.38
C ALA A 271 2.28 -24.98 1.14
N GLY A 272 1.47 -25.69 1.93
CA GLY A 272 0.00 -25.64 1.88
C GLY A 272 -0.65 -24.66 2.86
N THR A 273 -0.04 -24.39 4.02
CA THR A 273 -0.62 -23.52 5.06
C THR A 273 -0.40 -22.04 4.78
N ALA A 274 0.66 -21.68 4.04
CA ALA A 274 0.91 -20.30 3.61
C ALA A 274 -0.13 -19.79 2.59
N ALA A 275 -0.76 -20.69 1.82
CA ALA A 275 -1.78 -20.33 0.84
C ALA A 275 -3.14 -19.98 1.48
N ASP A 276 -3.42 -20.48 2.68
CA ASP A 276 -4.75 -20.38 3.33
C ASP A 276 -4.92 -19.10 4.17
N GLN A 277 -3.82 -18.43 4.55
CA GLN A 277 -3.85 -17.22 5.39
C GLN A 277 -4.29 -15.94 4.65
N SER A 278 -4.51 -16.01 3.34
CA SER A 278 -4.69 -14.86 2.45
C SER A 278 -6.10 -14.70 1.88
N LYS A 279 -7.10 -15.48 2.32
CA LYS A 279 -8.44 -15.39 1.73
C LYS A 279 -9.09 -14.05 2.08
N TRP A 280 -9.44 -13.28 1.05
CA TRP A 280 -10.22 -12.05 1.21
C TRP A 280 -11.64 -12.37 1.64
N VAL A 281 -12.08 -11.81 2.77
CA VAL A 281 -13.44 -11.98 3.28
C VAL A 281 -14.35 -10.96 2.61
N THR A 282 -15.36 -11.41 1.88
CA THR A 282 -16.31 -10.53 1.21
C THR A 282 -17.41 -10.05 2.17
N LEU A 283 -18.05 -8.92 1.84
CA LEU A 283 -19.19 -8.43 2.59
C LEU A 283 -20.33 -9.46 2.58
N GLN A 284 -20.54 -10.12 1.44
CA GLN A 284 -21.58 -11.14 1.31
C GLN A 284 -21.33 -12.34 2.23
N GLU A 285 -20.08 -12.81 2.36
CA GLU A 285 -19.73 -13.88 3.30
C GLU A 285 -20.02 -13.50 4.76
N VAL A 286 -19.74 -12.25 5.14
CA VAL A 286 -20.08 -11.74 6.48
C VAL A 286 -21.60 -11.72 6.67
N ARG A 287 -22.34 -11.15 5.71
CA ARG A 287 -23.80 -11.02 5.76
C ARG A 287 -24.52 -12.36 5.79
N ASN A 288 -23.98 -13.38 5.13
CA ASN A 288 -24.51 -14.74 5.15
C ASN A 288 -24.35 -15.43 6.52
N LYS A 289 -23.41 -14.98 7.35
CA LYS A 289 -23.15 -15.53 8.68
C LYS A 289 -23.88 -14.80 9.82
N LEU A 290 -24.52 -13.66 9.53
CA LEU A 290 -25.27 -12.92 10.54
C LEU A 290 -26.60 -13.61 10.87
N PRO A 291 -26.94 -13.80 12.15
CA PRO A 291 -28.28 -14.21 12.58
C PRO A 291 -29.37 -13.29 12.01
N ALA A 292 -30.54 -13.85 11.65
CA ALA A 292 -31.60 -13.15 10.95
C ALA A 292 -32.20 -11.95 11.71
N ASP A 293 -32.08 -11.95 13.04
CA ASP A 293 -32.55 -10.96 14.00
C ASP A 293 -31.45 -10.02 14.52
N SER A 294 -30.29 -10.02 13.85
CA SER A 294 -29.12 -9.23 14.26
C SER A 294 -28.70 -8.21 13.19
N VAL A 295 -27.88 -7.24 13.59
CA VAL A 295 -27.10 -6.38 12.68
C VAL A 295 -25.68 -6.28 13.21
N LEU A 296 -24.70 -6.22 12.31
CA LEU A 296 -23.33 -5.86 12.67
C LEU A 296 -23.16 -4.35 12.52
N VAL A 297 -22.69 -3.68 13.57
CA VAL A 297 -22.34 -2.26 13.53
C VAL A 297 -20.82 -2.13 13.58
N GLU A 298 -20.26 -1.57 12.51
CA GLU A 298 -18.82 -1.53 12.28
C GLU A 298 -18.33 -0.07 12.38
N PHE A 299 -17.58 0.24 13.44
CA PHE A 299 -17.06 1.58 13.72
C PHE A 299 -15.64 1.77 13.19
N VAL A 300 -15.40 2.88 12.50
CA VAL A 300 -14.09 3.24 11.94
C VAL A 300 -13.74 4.69 12.23
N ARG A 301 -12.47 4.91 12.57
CA ARG A 301 -11.82 6.22 12.49
C ARG A 301 -11.14 6.34 11.13
N LEU A 302 -11.57 7.30 10.31
CA LEU A 302 -11.02 7.53 8.97
C LEU A 302 -10.65 9.00 8.77
N THR A 303 -9.91 9.27 7.70
CA THR A 303 -9.48 10.61 7.29
C THR A 303 -10.07 10.88 5.92
N PRO A 304 -11.16 11.65 5.80
CA PRO A 304 -11.70 11.99 4.49
C PRO A 304 -10.66 12.79 3.69
N TYR A 305 -10.68 12.65 2.37
CA TYR A 305 -9.92 13.50 1.47
C TYR A 305 -10.87 14.33 0.62
N VAL A 306 -10.41 15.48 0.16
CA VAL A 306 -11.04 16.28 -0.90
C VAL A 306 -10.03 16.54 -2.01
N PHE A 307 -10.50 16.62 -3.25
CA PHE A 307 -9.64 16.95 -4.38
C PHE A 307 -9.67 18.45 -4.65
N GLU A 308 -8.49 19.05 -4.56
CA GLU A 308 -8.20 20.42 -4.96
C GLU A 308 -7.34 20.41 -6.22
N LYS A 309 -7.04 21.59 -6.79
CA LYS A 309 -6.30 21.69 -8.06
C LYS A 309 -4.92 21.02 -7.98
N GLU A 310 -4.30 21.07 -6.81
CA GLU A 310 -2.96 20.56 -6.52
C GLU A 310 -2.96 19.07 -6.11
N GLY A 311 -4.13 18.45 -5.88
CA GLY A 311 -4.24 17.03 -5.54
C GLY A 311 -5.22 16.72 -4.42
N ALA A 312 -5.01 15.60 -3.73
CA ALA A 312 -5.88 15.15 -2.64
C ALA A 312 -5.41 15.74 -1.30
N THR A 313 -6.25 16.57 -0.67
CA THR A 313 -5.99 17.18 0.63
C THR A 313 -6.77 16.44 1.72
N SER A 314 -6.09 16.02 2.79
CA SER A 314 -6.72 15.35 3.92
C SER A 314 -7.54 16.32 4.76
N GLN A 315 -8.73 15.90 5.17
CA GLN A 315 -9.58 16.62 6.12
C GLN A 315 -9.35 16.13 7.56
N LYS A 316 -10.00 16.79 8.53
CA LYS A 316 -10.02 16.33 9.92
C LYS A 316 -10.54 14.90 10.01
N HIS A 317 -9.92 14.09 10.88
CA HIS A 317 -10.39 12.74 11.16
C HIS A 317 -11.87 12.73 11.59
N ARG A 318 -12.57 11.67 11.18
CA ARG A 318 -13.99 11.45 11.51
C ARG A 318 -14.20 10.03 12.01
N TYR A 319 -15.25 9.85 12.81
CA TYR A 319 -15.78 8.53 13.08
C TYR A 319 -16.95 8.24 12.14
N ALA A 320 -16.97 7.02 11.62
CA ALA A 320 -18.03 6.49 10.79
C ALA A 320 -18.54 5.17 11.39
N ALA A 321 -19.79 4.84 11.09
CA ALA A 321 -20.34 3.53 11.36
C ALA A 321 -21.04 2.97 10.13
N TRP A 322 -20.83 1.69 9.84
CA TRP A 322 -21.66 0.93 8.90
C TRP A 322 -22.62 0.03 9.67
N ILE A 323 -23.91 0.09 9.31
CA ILE A 323 -24.93 -0.85 9.78
C ILE A 323 -25.10 -1.91 8.71
N ILE A 324 -24.74 -3.14 9.05
CA ILE A 324 -24.63 -4.26 8.12
C ILE A 324 -25.70 -5.29 8.49
N PRO A 325 -26.83 -5.35 7.75
CA PRO A 325 -27.86 -6.34 7.99
C PRO A 325 -27.49 -7.71 7.37
N PRO A 326 -28.17 -8.79 7.78
CA PRO A 326 -28.02 -10.11 7.18
C PRO A 326 -28.31 -10.08 5.67
N ALA A 327 -27.86 -11.12 4.96
CA ALA A 327 -28.12 -11.24 3.53
C ALA A 327 -29.64 -11.21 3.24
N GLY A 328 -30.04 -10.44 2.23
CA GLY A 328 -31.46 -10.26 1.87
C GLY A 328 -32.29 -9.38 2.81
N ARG A 329 -31.72 -8.81 3.89
CA ARG A 329 -32.43 -8.00 4.89
C ARG A 329 -32.22 -6.47 4.75
N GLY A 330 -31.98 -5.99 3.53
CA GLY A 330 -31.81 -4.56 3.22
C GLY A 330 -30.39 -4.18 2.78
N SER A 331 -30.14 -2.90 2.50
CA SER A 331 -28.82 -2.38 2.14
C SER A 331 -27.98 -2.03 3.37
N VAL A 332 -26.66 -1.97 3.19
CA VAL A 332 -25.76 -1.41 4.22
C VAL A 332 -26.05 0.08 4.36
N LYS A 333 -26.09 0.58 5.59
CA LYS A 333 -26.25 2.02 5.85
C LYS A 333 -24.96 2.61 6.38
N THR A 334 -24.49 3.68 5.76
CA THR A 334 -23.32 4.44 6.22
C THR A 334 -23.77 5.62 7.07
N ILE A 335 -23.21 5.75 8.27
CA ILE A 335 -23.48 6.84 9.22
C ILE A 335 -22.18 7.61 9.47
N ASP A 336 -22.23 8.93 9.27
CA ASP A 336 -21.17 9.85 9.68
C ASP A 336 -21.43 10.28 11.14
N LEU A 337 -20.57 9.86 12.05
CA LEU A 337 -20.75 10.12 13.49
C LEU A 337 -20.21 11.50 13.90
N GLY A 338 -19.44 12.18 13.04
CA GLY A 338 -18.87 13.48 13.33
C GLY A 338 -17.35 13.48 13.42
N THR A 339 -16.79 14.62 13.85
CA THR A 339 -15.34 14.81 13.90
C THR A 339 -14.73 14.00 15.06
N ALA A 340 -13.57 13.40 14.82
CA ALA A 340 -12.90 12.59 15.82
C ALA A 340 -12.49 13.41 17.05
N SER A 341 -12.08 14.68 16.85
CA SER A 341 -11.68 15.56 17.95
C SER A 341 -12.80 15.81 18.96
N GLU A 342 -14.04 16.02 18.50
CA GLU A 342 -15.20 16.28 19.37
C GLU A 342 -15.59 15.01 20.15
N ILE A 343 -15.62 13.87 19.46
CA ILE A 343 -15.95 12.57 20.06
C ILE A 343 -14.88 12.16 21.07
N GLU A 344 -13.60 12.22 20.70
CA GLU A 344 -12.47 11.86 21.58
C GLU A 344 -12.38 12.77 22.81
N ALA A 345 -12.69 14.06 22.68
CA ALA A 345 -12.78 14.97 23.82
C ALA A 345 -13.88 14.55 24.80
N THR A 346 -15.07 14.23 24.27
CA THR A 346 -16.21 13.76 25.08
C THR A 346 -15.90 12.44 25.78
N LEU A 347 -15.30 11.47 25.06
CA LEU A 347 -14.89 10.18 25.61
C LEU A 347 -13.86 10.34 26.73
N ARG A 348 -12.88 11.23 26.55
CA ARG A 348 -11.86 11.50 27.58
C ARG A 348 -12.49 12.02 28.87
N THR A 349 -13.42 12.96 28.78
CA THR A 349 -14.15 13.48 29.95
C THR A 349 -14.98 12.40 30.64
N GLY A 350 -15.65 11.54 29.87
CA GLY A 350 -16.41 10.41 30.41
C GLY A 350 -15.53 9.40 31.15
N LEU A 351 -14.42 8.97 30.54
CA LEU A 351 -13.48 8.03 31.15
C LEU A 351 -12.86 8.58 32.44
N GLN A 352 -12.50 9.86 32.46
CA GLN A 352 -11.99 10.52 33.67
C GLN A 352 -13.03 10.56 34.79
N SER A 353 -14.30 10.76 34.45
CA SER A 353 -15.40 10.77 35.43
C SER A 353 -15.64 9.39 36.02
N ILE A 354 -15.60 8.34 35.18
CA ILE A 354 -15.72 6.93 35.62
C ILE A 354 -14.54 6.55 36.52
N GLN A 355 -13.30 6.90 36.14
CA GLN A 355 -12.11 6.60 36.93
C GLN A 355 -12.12 7.29 38.30
N LYS A 356 -12.61 8.54 38.37
CA LYS A 356 -12.78 9.25 39.64
C LYS A 356 -13.87 8.63 40.52
N GLY A 357 -14.99 8.22 39.92
CA GLY A 357 -16.08 7.56 40.65
C GLY A 357 -15.75 6.15 41.14
N ALA A 358 -14.82 5.44 40.48
CA ALA A 358 -14.34 4.13 40.90
C ALA A 358 -13.23 4.21 41.99
N ALA A 359 -12.66 5.39 42.22
CA ALA A 359 -11.63 5.65 43.23
C ALA A 359 -12.20 6.25 44.53
N GLN A 360 -13.50 6.52 44.57
CA GLN A 360 -14.29 6.88 45.76
C GLN A 360 -15.04 5.65 46.23
#